data_AF-A0A0E3ZU80-F1
#
_entry.id   AF-A0A0E3ZU80-F1
#
_cell.length_a   1.000
_cell.length_b   1.000
_cell.length_c   1.000
_cell.angle_alpha   90.00
_cell.angle_beta   90.00
_cell.angle_gamma   90.00
#
_symmetry.space_group_name_H-M   'P 1'
#
loop_
_entity.id
_entity.type
_entity.pdbx_description
1 polymer ?
#
loop_
_entity_poly.entity_id
_entity_poly.type
_entity_poly.pdbx_seq_one_letter_code
_entity_poly.pdbx_strand_id
1 'polypeptide(L)' 'MERQGITYLIEQLIRQKLSKEEFDELLASLHYPAMRQAYSDILEAYFTELLNQHEYQPEPGKQPE' A
#
# COMPACT_ATOMS: atom_id res chain seq x y z
N MET A 1 -17.72 -5.38 4.01
CA MET A 1 -17.64 -3.90 3.96
C MET A 1 -16.32 -3.39 4.53
N GLU A 2 -15.72 -4.03 5.54
CA GLU A 2 -14.49 -3.53 6.21
C GLU A 2 -13.23 -3.47 5.31
N ARG A 3 -13.04 -4.44 4.40
CA ARG A 3 -11.86 -4.50 3.52
C ARG A 3 -11.73 -3.30 2.56
N GLN A 4 -12.86 -2.74 2.13
CA GLN A 4 -12.89 -1.59 1.23
C GLN A 4 -12.43 -0.30 1.94
N GLY A 5 -12.77 -0.14 3.22
CA GLY A 5 -12.31 0.99 4.04
C GLY A 5 -10.80 0.96 4.29
N ILE A 6 -10.25 -0.22 4.60
CA ILE A 6 -8.80 -0.42 4.78
C ILE A 6 -8.03 -0.06 3.51
N THR A 7 -8.52 -0.53 2.35
CA THR A 7 -7.91 -0.24 1.04
C THR A 7 -7.92 1.26 0.76
N TYR A 8 -9.05 1.91 0.98
CA TYR A 8 -9.19 3.36 0.80
C TYR A 8 -8.22 4.16 1.69
N LEU A 9 -8.11 3.80 2.98
CA LEU A 9 -7.17 4.46 3.89
C LEU A 9 -5.72 4.27 3.44
N ILE A 10 -5.33 3.08 2.98
CA ILE A 10 -3.97 2.86 2.45
C ILE A 10 -3.72 3.69 1.18
N GLU A 11 -4.68 3.77 0.26
CA GLU A 11 -4.56 4.60 -0.94
C GLU A 11 -4.39 6.08 -0.61
N GLN A 12 -5.16 6.61 0.35
CA GLN A 12 -5.00 7.99 0.81
C GLN A 12 -3.64 8.21 1.48
N LEU A 13 -3.09 7.19 2.15
CA LEU A 13 -1.81 7.26 2.87
C LEU A 13 -0.67 7.41 1.86
N ILE A 14 -0.68 6.55 0.85
CA ILE A 14 0.30 6.56 -0.22
C ILE A 14 0.23 7.87 -1.01
N ARG A 15 -0.97 8.39 -1.24
CA ARG A 15 -1.19 9.67 -1.94
C ARG A 15 -0.90 10.91 -1.08
N GLN A 16 -0.51 10.74 0.19
CA GLN A 16 -0.34 11.82 1.17
C GLN A 16 -1.57 12.74 1.29
N LYS A 17 -2.76 12.18 1.04
CA LYS A 17 -4.05 12.89 1.10
C LYS A 17 -4.87 12.54 2.33
N LEU A 18 -4.28 11.74 3.22
CA LEU A 18 -4.96 11.22 4.39
C LEU A 18 -5.18 12.35 5.40
N SER A 19 -6.45 12.59 5.72
CA SER A 19 -6.83 13.59 6.72
C SER A 19 -6.43 13.13 8.11
N LYS A 20 -6.27 14.06 9.06
CA LYS A 20 -5.90 13.70 10.43
C LYS A 20 -6.88 12.69 11.06
N GLU A 21 -8.18 12.86 10.85
CA GLU A 21 -9.22 11.97 11.37
C GLU A 21 -9.12 10.55 10.78
N GLU A 22 -8.89 10.45 9.47
CA GLU A 22 -8.66 9.18 8.78
C GLU A 22 -7.37 8.49 9.27
N PHE A 23 -6.36 9.29 9.66
CA PHE A 23 -5.08 8.78 10.15
C PHE A 23 -5.22 8.24 11.58
N ASP A 24 -5.92 8.98 12.43
CA ASP A 24 -6.27 8.53 13.78
C ASP A 24 -7.14 7.26 13.72
N GLU A 25 -8.08 7.16 12.77
CA GLU A 25 -8.87 5.93 12.54
C GLU A 25 -8.00 4.75 12.09
N LEU A 26 -7.07 4.98 11.16
CA LEU A 26 -6.10 3.97 10.74
C LEU A 26 -5.28 3.48 11.94
N LEU A 27 -4.72 4.39 12.74
CA LEU A 27 -3.92 4.04 13.92
C LEU A 27 -4.75 3.31 14.99
N ALA A 28 -6.00 3.70 15.20
CA ALA A 28 -6.92 3.00 16.09
C ALA A 28 -7.18 1.56 15.61
N SER A 29 -7.38 1.38 14.30
CA SER A 29 -7.64 0.07 13.70
C SER A 29 -6.44 -0.90 13.80
N LEU A 30 -5.20 -0.38 13.82
CA LEU A 30 -4.00 -1.20 13.96
C LEU A 30 -3.89 -1.89 15.34
N HIS A 31 -4.65 -1.48 16.34
CA HIS A 31 -4.70 -2.22 17.61
C HIS A 31 -5.29 -3.63 17.43
N TYR A 32 -6.16 -3.82 16.43
CA TYR A 32 -6.77 -5.11 16.14
C TYR A 32 -5.84 -5.99 15.29
N PRO A 33 -5.45 -7.20 15.76
CA PRO A 33 -4.54 -8.08 15.02
C PRO A 33 -5.06 -8.47 13.64
N ALA A 34 -6.36 -8.69 13.50
CA ALA A 34 -6.99 -9.03 12.22
C ALA A 34 -6.90 -7.89 11.20
N MET A 35 -7.01 -6.64 11.67
CA MET A 35 -6.84 -5.47 10.82
C MET A 35 -5.38 -5.31 10.41
N ARG A 36 -4.44 -5.47 11.36
CA ARG A 36 -2.99 -5.44 11.06
C ARG A 36 -2.61 -6.36 9.91
N GLN A 37 -3.10 -7.59 9.90
CA GLN A 37 -2.85 -8.52 8.80
C GLN A 37 -3.37 -7.98 7.46
N ALA A 38 -4.61 -7.48 7.44
CA ALA A 38 -5.20 -6.92 6.23
C ALA A 38 -4.43 -5.68 5.71
N TYR A 39 -3.95 -4.81 6.61
CA TYR A 39 -3.10 -3.67 6.23
C TYR A 39 -1.76 -4.15 5.65
N SER A 40 -1.14 -5.14 6.28
CA SER A 40 0.12 -5.74 5.78
C SER A 40 -0.05 -6.36 4.40
N ASP A 41 -1.11 -7.16 4.18
CA ASP A 41 -1.35 -7.81 2.88
C ASP A 41 -1.52 -6.78 1.75
N ILE A 42 -2.26 -5.69 2.00
CA ILE A 42 -2.51 -4.65 0.98
C ILE A 42 -1.24 -3.85 0.69
N LEU A 43 -0.46 -3.50 1.73
CA LEU A 43 0.82 -2.80 1.55
C LEU A 43 1.83 -3.68 0.82
N GLU A 44 1.91 -4.96 1.16
CA GLU A 44 2.80 -5.92 0.48
C GLU A 44 2.43 -6.05 -1.01
N ALA A 45 1.14 -6.20 -1.33
CA ALA A 45 0.68 -6.22 -2.71
C ALA A 45 1.04 -4.92 -3.46
N TYR A 46 0.83 -3.77 -2.83
CA TYR A 46 1.16 -2.46 -3.42
C TYR A 46 2.65 -2.29 -3.68
N PHE A 47 3.51 -2.59 -2.70
CA PHE A 47 4.97 -2.49 -2.86
C PHE A 47 5.49 -3.53 -3.85
N THR A 48 4.93 -4.73 -3.86
CA THR A 48 5.28 -5.76 -4.85
C THR A 48 4.93 -5.30 -6.26
N GLU A 49 3.75 -4.69 -6.46
CA GLU A 49 3.37 -4.13 -7.75
C GLU A 49 4.31 -2.98 -8.15
N LEU A 50 4.66 -2.09 -7.21
CA LEU A 50 5.61 -1.01 -7.45
C LEU A 50 7.01 -1.55 -7.85
N LEU A 51 7.51 -2.56 -7.14
CA LEU A 51 8.78 -3.20 -7.46
C LEU A 51 8.73 -3.85 -8.85
N ASN A 52 7.66 -4.54 -9.19
CA ASN A 52 7.48 -5.13 -10.53
C ASN A 52 7.41 -4.05 -11.63
N GLN A 53 6.76 -2.91 -11.37
CA GLN A 53 6.74 -1.77 -12.30
C GLN A 53 8.15 -1.20 -12.52
N HIS A 54 8.99 -1.19 -11.49
CA HIS A 54 10.37 -0.71 -11.56
C HIS A 54 11.36 -1.75 -12.11
N GLU A 55 11.15 -3.06 -11.89
CA GLU A 55 11.89 -4.14 -12.55
C GLU A 55 11.57 -4.23 -14.05
N TYR A 56 10.40 -3.76 -14.47
CA TYR A 56 10.03 -3.56 -15.88
C TYR A 56 10.45 -2.20 -16.46
N GLN A 57 11.42 -1.52 -15.84
CA GLN A 57 12.18 -0.53 -16.59
C GLN A 57 13.34 -1.26 -17.27
N PRO A 58 13.24 -1.64 -18.56
CA PRO A 58 14.42 -2.07 -19.29
C PRO A 58 15.43 -0.93 -19.16
N GLU A 59 16.55 -1.19 -18.50
CA GLU A 59 17.69 -0.27 -18.52
C GLU A 59 17.93 0.07 -20.00
N PRO A 60 17.90 1.36 -20.42
CA PRO A 60 18.14 1.73 -21.80
C PRO A 60 19.64 1.53 -22.07
N GLY A 61 20.06 0.28 -22.31
CA GLY A 61 21.47 -0.03 -22.48
C GLY A 61 21.91 -1.48 -22.44
N LYS A 62 21.12 -2.45 -21.93
CA LYS A 62 21.53 -3.86 -22.00
C LYS A 62 21.07 -4.50 -23.30
N GLN A 63 21.81 -4.19 -24.36
CA GLN A 63 21.85 -4.96 -25.60
C GLN A 63 22.34 -6.39 -25.25
N PRO A 64 21.68 -7.46 -25.71
CA PRO A 64 22.12 -8.82 -25.43
C PRO A 64 23.42 -9.10 -26.21
N GLU A 65 24.45 -9.57 -25.50
CA GLU A 65 25.61 -10.27 -26.09
C GLU A 65 25.27 -11.71 -26.46
#